data_AF-A0A7S1C6Q1-F1
#
_entry.id   AF-A0A7S1C6Q1-F1
#
_cell.length_a   1.000
_cell.length_b   1.000
_cell.length_c   1.000
_cell.angle_alpha   90.00
_cell.angle_beta   90.00
_cell.angle_gamma   90.00
#
_symmetry.space_group_name_H-M   'P 1'
#
loop_
_entity.id
_entity.type
_entity.pdbx_description
1 polymer ?
#
loop_
_entity_poly.entity_id
_entity_poly.type
_entity_poly.pdbx_seq_one_letter_code
_entity_poly.pdbx_strand_id
1 'polypeptide(L)'
;EDGDVIVLANDCVSVRVDATTGALVSATSKALGSVRLDQQYREYSTSRSGAYLFRPLGESALKVSSTAKVGVVRGSVVQEVRVVGDAFQQSVRLFGEAHAASQARPADVRGAAGAAMGSLCVPGSIAGVIEVTHDVEAGSNKEVVTVYNTDIDAEGPFHSDNGVDMLQRPRGQSSAGVEQRYFPMNSAASIGASGDRVQLTVLNRQPMGVASQRHGASAAHATLEIMLHRSLRQDDGRGLAQPATDTTRTTARTWLTV
;
A
#
# COMPACT_ATOMS: atom_id res chain seq x y z
N GLU A 1 -5.42 -5.69 -22.94
CA GLU A 1 -6.61 -6.53 -22.76
C GLU A 1 -7.05 -6.31 -21.33
N ASP A 2 -8.22 -5.71 -21.11
CA ASP A 2 -8.73 -5.51 -19.75
C ASP A 2 -9.05 -6.89 -19.17
N GLY A 3 -8.17 -7.37 -18.28
CA GLY A 3 -8.38 -8.61 -17.54
C GLY A 3 -9.66 -8.53 -16.70
N ASP A 4 -10.19 -9.68 -16.31
CA ASP A 4 -11.35 -9.72 -15.42
C ASP A 4 -11.02 -9.02 -14.09
N VAL A 5 -11.96 -8.23 -13.54
CA VAL A 5 -11.73 -7.38 -12.37
C VAL A 5 -12.75 -7.68 -11.28
N ILE A 6 -12.26 -7.96 -10.09
CA ILE A 6 -13.06 -8.08 -8.88
C ILE A 6 -13.21 -6.70 -8.25
N VAL A 7 -14.45 -6.30 -7.99
CA VAL A 7 -14.76 -5.06 -7.26
C VAL A 7 -15.21 -5.42 -5.85
N LEU A 8 -14.58 -4.80 -4.85
CA LEU A 8 -15.10 -4.69 -3.49
C LEU A 8 -15.55 -3.24 -3.28
N ALA A 9 -16.71 -3.03 -2.65
CA ALA A 9 -17.22 -1.69 -2.36
C ALA A 9 -18.10 -1.66 -1.11
N ASN A 10 -18.00 -0.58 -0.34
CA ASN A 10 -18.96 -0.19 0.70
C ASN A 10 -19.47 1.22 0.39
N ASP A 11 -20.08 1.92 1.34
CA ASP A 11 -20.63 3.27 1.12
C ASP A 11 -19.60 4.39 1.04
N CYS A 12 -18.39 4.17 1.55
CA CYS A 12 -17.31 5.15 1.56
C CYS A 12 -16.33 4.99 0.38
N VAL A 13 -15.93 3.76 0.09
CA VAL A 13 -14.81 3.44 -0.79
C VAL A 13 -15.11 2.23 -1.66
N SER A 14 -14.35 2.11 -2.74
CA SER A 14 -14.27 0.89 -3.54
C SER A 14 -12.84 0.62 -3.98
N VAL A 15 -12.51 -0.66 -4.14
CA VAL A 15 -11.23 -1.11 -4.66
C VAL A 15 -11.45 -2.10 -5.80
N ARG A 16 -10.69 -1.94 -6.87
CA ARG A 16 -10.65 -2.85 -8.02
C ARG A 16 -9.41 -3.72 -7.90
N VAL A 17 -9.58 -5.03 -8.04
CA VAL A 17 -8.51 -6.03 -7.96
C VAL A 17 -8.53 -6.87 -9.22
N ASP A 18 -7.38 -7.04 -9.87
CA ASP A 18 -7.24 -7.91 -11.03
C ASP A 18 -7.52 -9.37 -10.64
N ALA A 19 -8.46 -10.02 -11.32
CA ALA A 19 -8.94 -11.35 -10.95
C ALA A 19 -7.92 -12.47 -11.23
N THR A 20 -6.91 -12.20 -12.06
CA THR A 20 -5.89 -13.18 -12.45
C THR A 20 -4.69 -13.11 -11.53
N THR A 21 -4.23 -11.90 -11.23
CA THR A 21 -3.00 -11.62 -10.49
C THR A 21 -3.25 -11.28 -9.02
N GLY A 22 -4.45 -10.82 -8.68
CA GLY A 22 -4.78 -10.31 -7.36
C GLY A 22 -4.20 -8.92 -7.06
N ALA A 23 -3.62 -8.25 -8.05
CA ALA A 23 -3.05 -6.92 -7.92
C ALA A 23 -4.14 -5.84 -7.79
N LEU A 24 -3.89 -4.81 -6.99
CA LEU A 24 -4.76 -3.62 -6.94
C LEU A 24 -4.65 -2.81 -8.24
N VAL A 25 -5.81 -2.51 -8.83
CA VAL A 25 -5.99 -1.80 -10.11
C VAL A 25 -6.47 -0.36 -9.89
N SER A 26 -7.27 -0.13 -8.86
CA SER A 26 -7.65 1.22 -8.44
C SER A 26 -8.15 1.25 -7.01
N ALA A 27 -7.98 2.39 -6.36
CA ALA A 27 -8.59 2.71 -5.09
C ALA A 27 -9.44 3.97 -5.26
N THR A 28 -10.65 3.97 -4.73
CA THR A 28 -11.62 5.04 -4.92
C THR A 28 -12.23 5.43 -3.59
N SER A 29 -12.16 6.72 -3.28
CA SER A 29 -13.02 7.39 -2.30
C SER A 29 -14.23 7.94 -3.04
N LYS A 30 -15.44 7.52 -2.63
CA LYS A 30 -16.67 7.99 -3.28
C LYS A 30 -16.91 9.49 -3.08
N ALA A 31 -16.28 10.07 -2.05
CA ALA A 31 -16.37 11.50 -1.77
C ALA A 31 -15.29 12.33 -2.48
N LEU A 32 -14.07 11.79 -2.63
CA LEU A 32 -12.90 12.59 -3.05
C LEU A 32 -12.40 12.27 -4.46
N GLY A 33 -12.58 11.05 -4.94
CA GLY A 33 -12.13 10.64 -6.27
C GLY A 33 -11.45 9.28 -6.29
N SER A 34 -10.76 9.00 -7.39
CA SER A 34 -10.11 7.70 -7.63
C SER A 34 -8.66 7.88 -8.02
N VAL A 35 -7.83 6.94 -7.59
CA VAL A 35 -6.45 6.78 -8.04
C VAL A 35 -6.35 5.45 -8.76
N ARG A 36 -5.82 5.45 -9.99
CA ARG A 36 -5.46 4.20 -10.68
C ARG A 36 -4.20 3.65 -10.03
N LEU A 37 -4.18 2.35 -9.80
CA LEU A 37 -3.07 1.63 -9.22
C LEU A 37 -2.58 0.56 -10.21
N ASP A 38 -1.27 0.38 -10.27
CA ASP A 38 -0.63 -0.84 -10.77
C ASP A 38 0.25 -1.35 -9.65
N GLN A 39 -0.34 -2.19 -8.81
CA GLN A 39 0.34 -2.79 -7.67
C GLN A 39 1.22 -3.95 -8.09
N GLN A 40 2.47 -3.96 -7.61
CA GLN A 40 3.43 -5.00 -7.94
C GLN A 40 4.25 -5.38 -6.72
N TYR A 41 4.46 -6.68 -6.53
CA TYR A 41 5.54 -7.17 -5.68
C TYR A 41 6.84 -7.23 -6.50
N ARG A 42 7.90 -6.64 -5.95
CA ARG A 42 9.23 -6.66 -6.56
C ARG A 42 10.28 -7.03 -5.52
N GLU A 43 11.49 -7.34 -6.00
CA GLU A 43 12.63 -7.64 -5.14
C GLU A 43 13.92 -7.01 -5.67
N TYR A 44 14.72 -6.45 -4.77
CA TYR A 44 16.12 -6.12 -5.03
C TYR A 44 17.01 -7.33 -4.72
N SER A 45 18.05 -7.49 -5.52
CA SER A 45 19.13 -8.46 -5.25
C SER A 45 20.34 -7.73 -4.72
N THR A 46 21.08 -8.34 -3.80
CA THR A 46 22.25 -7.71 -3.16
C THR A 46 23.39 -8.70 -2.92
N SER A 47 24.61 -8.20 -2.81
CA SER A 47 25.77 -8.95 -2.30
C SER A 47 26.49 -8.21 -1.18
N ARG A 48 26.02 -7.02 -0.80
CA ARG A 48 26.71 -6.10 0.12
C ARG A 48 25.77 -5.37 1.08
N SER A 49 24.47 -5.65 1.05
CA SER A 49 23.53 -5.20 2.09
C SER A 49 23.80 -5.98 3.38
N GLY A 50 23.41 -5.43 4.52
CA GLY A 50 23.40 -6.13 5.81
C GLY A 50 22.36 -5.52 6.74
N ALA A 51 22.48 -5.75 8.05
CA ALA A 51 21.49 -5.30 9.03
C ALA A 51 21.20 -3.78 8.96
N TYR A 52 22.18 -2.97 8.61
CA TYR A 52 22.09 -1.50 8.55
C TYR A 52 22.09 -0.96 7.12
N LEU A 53 22.90 -1.54 6.24
CA LEU A 53 23.07 -1.03 4.88
C LEU A 53 22.09 -1.68 3.91
N PHE A 54 21.41 -0.84 3.14
CA PHE A 54 20.72 -1.23 1.91
C PHE A 54 21.63 -0.90 0.72
N ARG A 55 22.03 -1.89 -0.07
CA ARG A 55 22.97 -1.76 -1.19
C ARG A 55 22.58 -2.70 -2.34
N PRO A 56 21.52 -2.38 -3.08
CA PRO A 56 21.06 -3.23 -4.17
C PRO A 56 22.10 -3.31 -5.30
N LEU A 57 22.05 -4.37 -6.11
CA LEU A 57 22.95 -4.57 -7.26
C LEU A 57 22.60 -3.67 -8.46
N GLY A 58 21.39 -3.09 -8.49
CA GLY A 58 20.94 -2.23 -9.58
C GLY A 58 19.82 -1.30 -9.15
N GLU A 59 19.49 -0.36 -10.02
CA GLU A 59 18.51 0.70 -9.76
C GLU A 59 17.05 0.24 -9.81
N SER A 60 16.78 -1.00 -10.24
CA SER A 60 15.42 -1.47 -10.45
C SER A 60 15.18 -2.83 -9.81
N ALA A 61 14.15 -2.90 -8.97
CA ALA A 61 13.66 -4.15 -8.42
C ALA A 61 13.01 -5.02 -9.51
N LEU A 62 13.30 -6.32 -9.46
CA LEU A 62 12.76 -7.33 -10.38
C LEU A 62 11.36 -7.73 -9.94
N LYS A 63 10.45 -7.94 -10.88
CA LYS A 63 9.09 -8.37 -10.58
C LYS A 63 9.10 -9.78 -9.98
N VAL A 64 8.41 -9.96 -8.85
CA VAL A 64 8.16 -11.28 -8.26
C VAL A 64 7.09 -11.99 -9.11
N SER A 65 7.30 -13.28 -9.40
CA SER A 65 6.43 -14.10 -10.28
C SER A 65 4.94 -13.93 -9.95
N SER A 66 4.10 -13.92 -10.98
CA SER A 66 2.70 -13.47 -10.95
C SER A 66 1.66 -14.59 -10.95
N THR A 67 2.04 -15.85 -10.71
CA THR A 67 1.06 -16.93 -10.54
C THR A 67 0.36 -16.73 -9.20
N ALA A 68 -0.96 -16.56 -9.22
CA ALA A 68 -1.76 -16.41 -8.03
C ALA A 68 -3.07 -17.16 -8.14
N LYS A 69 -3.54 -17.70 -7.01
CA LYS A 69 -4.93 -18.12 -6.83
C LYS A 69 -5.68 -17.00 -6.13
N VAL A 70 -6.76 -16.54 -6.74
CA VAL A 70 -7.60 -15.47 -6.21
C VAL A 70 -8.92 -16.05 -5.72
N GLY A 71 -9.25 -15.79 -4.45
CA GLY A 71 -10.51 -16.15 -3.82
C GLY A 71 -11.23 -14.91 -3.31
N VAL A 72 -12.56 -14.90 -3.38
CA VAL A 72 -13.37 -13.75 -2.94
C VAL A 72 -14.38 -14.21 -1.90
N VAL A 73 -14.45 -13.47 -0.79
CA VAL A 73 -15.45 -13.63 0.25
C VAL A 73 -16.28 -12.36 0.32
N ARG A 74 -17.61 -12.50 0.24
CA ARG A 74 -18.55 -11.38 0.37
C ARG A 74 -19.48 -11.65 1.55
N GLY A 75 -19.39 -10.80 2.57
CA GLY A 75 -20.30 -10.78 3.71
C GLY A 75 -20.87 -9.39 3.94
N SER A 76 -21.87 -9.30 4.82
CA SER A 76 -22.50 -8.03 5.20
C SER A 76 -21.58 -7.12 6.01
N VAL A 77 -20.63 -7.70 6.76
CA VAL A 77 -19.70 -6.95 7.62
C VAL A 77 -18.33 -6.77 6.96
N VAL A 78 -17.89 -7.74 6.15
CA VAL A 78 -16.57 -7.71 5.51
C VAL A 78 -16.68 -8.27 4.10
N GLN A 79 -16.00 -7.61 3.18
CA GLN A 79 -15.67 -8.15 1.87
C GLN A 79 -14.15 -8.31 1.79
N GLU A 80 -13.69 -9.44 1.26
CA GLU A 80 -12.28 -9.79 1.21
C GLU A 80 -11.92 -10.44 -0.12
N VAL A 81 -10.82 -9.98 -0.74
CA VAL A 81 -10.11 -10.73 -1.77
C VAL A 81 -8.86 -11.33 -1.12
N ARG A 82 -8.69 -12.64 -1.25
CA ARG A 82 -7.49 -13.36 -0.83
C ARG A 82 -6.73 -13.81 -2.06
N VAL A 83 -5.43 -13.57 -2.04
CA VAL A 83 -4.49 -13.89 -3.11
C VAL A 83 -3.43 -14.78 -2.52
N VAL A 84 -3.21 -15.94 -3.12
CA VAL A 84 -2.15 -16.87 -2.75
C VAL A 84 -1.26 -17.04 -3.96
N GLY A 85 -0.12 -16.35 -3.97
CA GLY A 85 0.94 -16.52 -4.96
C GLY A 85 2.08 -17.39 -4.45
N ASP A 86 3.07 -17.63 -5.32
CA ASP A 86 4.20 -18.50 -5.02
C ASP A 86 5.11 -17.92 -3.92
N ALA A 87 5.34 -16.60 -3.95
CA ALA A 87 6.27 -15.90 -3.05
C ALA A 87 5.56 -14.92 -2.09
N PHE A 88 4.26 -14.72 -2.24
CA PHE A 88 3.48 -13.80 -1.43
C PHE A 88 2.05 -14.31 -1.21
N GLN A 89 1.47 -13.92 -0.10
CA GLN A 89 0.02 -13.93 0.08
C GLN A 89 -0.43 -12.48 0.33
N GLN A 90 -1.62 -12.16 -0.15
CA GLN A 90 -2.22 -10.85 0.03
C GLN A 90 -3.69 -11.00 0.41
N SER A 91 -4.16 -10.20 1.36
CA SER A 91 -5.59 -10.03 1.59
C SER A 91 -5.98 -8.56 1.48
N VAL A 92 -6.97 -8.25 0.66
CA VAL A 92 -7.56 -6.92 0.50
C VAL A 92 -8.94 -6.95 1.13
N ARG A 93 -9.19 -6.08 2.12
CA ARG A 93 -10.44 -6.05 2.88
C ARG A 93 -11.09 -4.68 2.85
N LEU A 94 -12.42 -4.73 2.76
CA LEU A 94 -13.30 -3.61 3.04
C LEU A 94 -14.26 -3.99 4.15
N PHE A 95 -14.46 -3.09 5.09
CA PHE A 95 -15.40 -3.24 6.19
C PHE A 95 -16.71 -2.54 5.82
N GLY A 96 -17.84 -3.21 6.07
CA GLY A 96 -19.14 -2.55 6.04
C GLY A 96 -19.21 -1.49 7.14
N GLU A 97 -20.06 -0.48 6.97
CA GLU A 97 -20.39 0.38 8.09
C GLU A 97 -21.09 -0.45 9.16
N ALA A 98 -20.61 -0.37 10.40
CA ALA A 98 -21.50 -0.67 11.51
C ALA A 98 -22.64 0.34 11.37
N HIS A 99 -23.87 -0.12 11.11
CA HIS A 99 -25.03 0.75 11.11
C HIS A 99 -24.92 1.69 12.30
N ALA A 100 -24.84 3.01 12.05
CA ALA A 100 -24.92 4.01 13.09
C ALA A 100 -26.35 4.03 13.65
N ALA A 101 -26.76 2.91 14.25
CA ALA A 101 -27.99 2.71 14.99
C ALA A 101 -27.71 2.93 16.48
N SER A 102 -27.16 4.10 16.82
CA SER A 102 -27.28 4.79 18.12
C SER A 102 -26.46 6.08 17.93
N GLN A 103 -27.00 7.30 17.90
CA GLN A 103 -27.82 7.95 18.91
C GLN A 103 -28.62 9.11 18.29
N ALA A 104 -29.55 8.84 17.37
CA ALA A 104 -30.62 9.80 17.15
C ALA A 104 -31.53 9.76 18.38
N ARG A 105 -31.41 10.76 19.27
CA ARG A 105 -32.41 10.98 20.33
C ARG A 105 -33.79 11.06 19.67
N PRO A 106 -34.80 10.27 20.09
CA PRO A 106 -36.16 10.43 19.60
C PRO A 106 -36.79 11.62 20.33
N ALA A 107 -36.53 12.83 19.86
CA ALA A 107 -37.32 14.00 20.20
C ALA A 107 -37.29 14.98 19.03
N ASP A 108 -38.48 15.27 18.49
CA ASP A 108 -38.80 16.35 17.55
C ASP A 108 -38.45 16.20 16.06
N VAL A 109 -38.92 15.11 15.43
CA VAL A 109 -39.25 15.18 13.99
C VAL A 109 -40.66 14.63 13.76
N ARG A 110 -41.67 15.46 13.99
CA ARG A 110 -42.97 15.28 13.35
C ARG A 110 -42.83 15.76 11.90
N GLY A 111 -42.78 14.83 10.93
CA GLY A 111 -43.06 15.18 9.53
C GLY A 111 -42.07 14.73 8.45
N ALA A 112 -41.11 13.83 8.71
CA ALA A 112 -40.30 13.25 7.64
C ALA A 112 -40.70 11.79 7.40
N ALA A 113 -41.55 11.57 6.40
CA ALA A 113 -41.82 10.24 5.87
C ALA A 113 -40.53 9.63 5.31
N GLY A 114 -40.12 8.47 5.84
CA GLY A 114 -39.48 7.41 5.07
C GLY A 114 -38.18 7.70 4.30
N ALA A 115 -37.36 8.68 4.70
CA ALA A 115 -35.99 8.72 4.21
C ALA A 115 -35.23 7.58 4.91
N ALA A 116 -34.94 6.50 4.17
CA ALA A 116 -33.91 5.56 4.57
C ALA A 116 -32.69 6.39 4.96
N MET A 117 -32.26 6.34 6.23
CA MET A 117 -31.01 6.96 6.64
C MET A 117 -29.92 6.26 5.82
N GLY A 118 -29.52 6.89 4.71
CA GLY A 118 -28.42 6.41 3.90
C GLY A 118 -27.20 6.26 4.80
N SER A 119 -26.45 5.18 4.61
CA SER A 119 -25.18 5.00 5.28
C SER A 119 -24.34 6.25 5.11
N LEU A 120 -23.99 6.89 6.23
CA LEU A 120 -23.23 8.12 6.20
C LEU A 120 -21.76 7.74 6.27
N CYS A 121 -21.04 7.95 5.17
CA CYS A 121 -19.61 7.83 5.19
C CYS A 121 -19.02 8.87 6.15
N VAL A 122 -18.70 8.45 7.37
CA VAL A 122 -18.08 9.31 8.38
C VAL A 122 -16.57 9.32 8.12
N PRO A 123 -15.95 10.49 7.89
CA PRO A 123 -14.50 10.61 7.77
C PRO A 123 -13.80 10.00 8.99
N GLY A 124 -12.76 9.20 8.77
CA GLY A 124 -12.00 8.53 9.83
C GLY A 124 -12.65 7.25 10.39
N SER A 125 -13.82 6.84 9.87
CA SER A 125 -14.36 5.50 10.16
C SER A 125 -13.55 4.40 9.45
N ILE A 126 -13.57 3.18 10.00
CA ILE A 126 -12.94 2.01 9.38
C ILE A 126 -13.57 1.64 8.01
N ALA A 127 -14.78 2.13 7.73
CA ALA A 127 -15.39 1.98 6.41
C ALA A 127 -14.69 2.83 5.35
N GLY A 128 -13.98 3.90 5.74
CA GLY A 128 -13.25 4.79 4.84
C GLY A 128 -11.85 4.32 4.42
N VAL A 129 -11.42 3.12 4.84
CA VAL A 129 -10.06 2.61 4.56
C VAL A 129 -10.10 1.26 3.84
N ILE A 130 -9.13 1.04 2.95
CA ILE A 130 -8.88 -0.25 2.31
C ILE A 130 -7.74 -0.94 3.07
N GLU A 131 -8.03 -2.02 3.80
CA GLU A 131 -6.98 -2.79 4.49
C GLU A 131 -6.30 -3.73 3.49
N VAL A 132 -4.97 -3.68 3.43
CA VAL A 132 -4.14 -4.58 2.64
C VAL A 132 -3.15 -5.26 3.58
N THR A 133 -3.23 -6.58 3.68
CA THR A 133 -2.23 -7.38 4.40
C THR A 133 -1.33 -8.05 3.38
N HIS A 134 -0.03 -7.86 3.52
CA HIS A 134 1.02 -8.47 2.70
C HIS A 134 1.77 -9.49 3.55
N ASP A 135 1.76 -10.75 3.10
CA ASP A 135 2.45 -11.85 3.75
C ASP A 135 3.55 -12.34 2.81
N VAL A 136 4.80 -11.96 3.08
CA VAL A 136 5.91 -12.18 2.16
C VAL A 136 7.03 -12.98 2.82
N GLU A 137 7.75 -13.73 1.99
CA GLU A 137 9.02 -14.35 2.36
C GLU A 137 10.13 -13.69 1.53
N ALA A 138 11.29 -13.46 2.15
CA ALA A 138 12.46 -12.95 1.46
C ALA A 138 13.42 -14.09 1.14
N GLY A 139 13.73 -14.26 -0.14
CA GLY A 139 14.76 -15.19 -0.59
C GLY A 139 16.16 -14.77 -0.14
N SER A 140 17.13 -15.67 -0.28
CA SER A 140 18.54 -15.38 0.04
C SER A 140 19.06 -14.16 -0.71
N ASN A 141 19.55 -13.17 0.04
CA ASN A 141 20.07 -11.91 -0.51
C ASN A 141 19.04 -11.15 -1.35
N LYS A 142 17.79 -11.18 -0.88
CA LYS A 142 16.66 -10.48 -1.47
C LYS A 142 16.03 -9.51 -0.49
N GLU A 143 15.55 -8.40 -1.02
CA GLU A 143 14.86 -7.34 -0.29
C GLU A 143 13.54 -7.08 -1.03
N VAL A 144 12.44 -7.53 -0.44
CA VAL A 144 11.11 -7.60 -1.05
C VAL A 144 10.34 -6.32 -0.76
N VAL A 145 9.70 -5.79 -1.79
CA VAL A 145 8.98 -4.52 -1.76
C VAL A 145 7.60 -4.67 -2.41
N THR A 146 6.63 -3.89 -1.94
CA THR A 146 5.40 -3.62 -2.69
C THR A 146 5.50 -2.24 -3.32
N VAL A 147 5.12 -2.14 -4.58
CA VAL A 147 5.15 -0.91 -5.38
C VAL A 147 3.73 -0.58 -5.79
N TYR A 148 3.31 0.66 -5.56
CA TYR A 148 2.10 1.24 -6.09
C TYR A 148 2.49 2.24 -7.19
N ASN A 149 2.38 1.83 -8.45
CA ASN A 149 2.43 2.76 -9.57
C ASN A 149 1.07 3.45 -9.67
N THR A 150 1.04 4.77 -9.86
CA THR A 150 -0.21 5.53 -9.89
C THR A 150 -0.39 6.30 -11.19
N ASP A 151 -1.49 7.02 -11.31
CA ASP A 151 -1.70 8.07 -12.31
C ASP A 151 -1.61 9.49 -11.75
N ILE A 152 -1.22 9.63 -10.49
CA ILE A 152 -0.93 10.91 -9.86
C ILE A 152 0.32 11.51 -10.50
N ASP A 153 0.31 12.81 -10.78
CA ASP A 153 1.48 13.47 -11.36
C ASP A 153 2.71 13.36 -10.44
N ALA A 154 3.86 13.08 -11.07
CA ALA A 154 5.13 12.94 -10.40
C ALA A 154 5.69 14.28 -9.87
N GLU A 155 5.04 15.41 -10.17
CA GLU A 155 5.51 16.74 -9.77
C GLU A 155 5.46 16.95 -8.25
N GLY A 156 6.56 17.46 -7.70
CA GLY A 156 6.70 17.76 -6.28
C GLY A 156 7.23 16.61 -5.41
N PRO A 157 7.34 16.83 -4.09
CA PRO A 157 7.83 15.83 -3.14
C PRO A 157 6.78 14.75 -2.85
N PHE A 158 7.23 13.63 -2.30
CA PHE A 158 6.34 12.73 -1.53
C PHE A 158 6.50 13.01 -0.04
N HIS A 159 5.65 12.46 0.81
CA HIS A 159 5.74 12.68 2.25
C HIS A 159 5.92 11.36 2.99
N SER A 160 6.75 11.36 4.04
CA SER A 160 6.84 10.26 5.01
C SER A 160 6.99 10.81 6.41
N ASP A 161 6.42 10.12 7.38
CA ASP A 161 6.47 10.56 8.78
C ASP A 161 7.80 10.20 9.46
N ASN A 162 8.14 10.94 10.52
CA ASN A 162 9.20 10.58 11.45
C ASN A 162 8.66 10.09 12.81
N GLY A 163 7.37 9.74 12.89
CA GLY A 163 6.64 9.40 14.12
C GLY A 163 5.96 10.59 14.80
N VAL A 164 6.19 11.83 14.34
CA VAL A 164 5.54 13.04 14.86
C VAL A 164 5.03 13.90 13.71
N ASP A 165 5.92 14.31 12.81
CA ASP A 165 5.63 15.21 11.70
C ASP A 165 5.67 14.46 10.36
N MET A 166 4.81 14.90 9.43
CA MET A 166 4.90 14.53 8.02
C MET A 166 5.96 15.40 7.33
N LEU A 167 7.03 14.78 6.84
CA LEU A 167 8.14 15.48 6.22
C LEU A 167 8.12 15.33 4.70
N GLN A 168 8.47 16.40 3.98
CA GLN A 168 8.66 16.38 2.53
C GLN A 168 9.95 15.63 2.16
N ARG A 169 9.84 14.73 1.19
CA ARG A 169 10.91 13.88 0.67
C ARG A 169 11.05 14.07 -0.85
N PRO A 170 12.28 14.15 -1.38
CA PRO A 170 12.50 14.28 -2.82
C PRO A 170 12.08 12.98 -3.54
N ARG A 171 11.46 13.12 -4.72
CA ARG A 171 11.19 11.98 -5.62
C ARG A 171 12.36 11.78 -6.58
N GLY A 172 12.71 10.51 -6.85
CA GLY A 172 13.57 10.08 -7.96
C GLY A 172 14.67 11.04 -8.45
N GLN A 173 15.60 11.44 -7.58
CA GLN A 173 16.78 12.20 -8.00
C GLN A 173 17.78 11.29 -8.71
N SER A 174 18.10 11.61 -9.97
CA SER A 174 18.89 10.76 -10.88
C SER A 174 20.37 10.59 -10.49
N SER A 175 20.90 11.42 -9.60
CA SER A 175 22.32 11.39 -9.20
C SER A 175 22.62 10.53 -7.96
N ALA A 176 21.61 10.18 -7.17
CA ALA A 176 21.76 9.40 -5.94
C ALA A 176 21.31 7.95 -6.18
N GLY A 177 21.99 6.96 -5.61
CA GLY A 177 21.57 5.55 -5.74
C GLY A 177 20.21 5.29 -5.09
N VAL A 178 19.53 4.21 -5.49
CA VAL A 178 18.23 3.80 -4.91
C VAL A 178 18.25 3.84 -3.38
N GLU A 179 19.33 3.40 -2.76
CA GLU A 179 19.48 3.32 -1.32
C GLU A 179 19.40 4.67 -0.60
N GLN A 180 19.77 5.76 -1.28
CA GLN A 180 19.76 7.11 -0.71
C GLN A 180 18.38 7.78 -0.78
N ARG A 181 17.43 7.15 -1.47
CA ARG A 181 16.07 7.66 -1.66
C ARG A 181 15.06 6.99 -0.74
N TYR A 182 15.49 6.05 0.09
CA TYR A 182 14.68 5.41 1.12
C TYR A 182 14.64 6.24 2.40
N PHE A 183 13.45 6.41 2.94
CA PHE A 183 13.18 7.14 4.18
C PHE A 183 12.37 6.25 5.13
N PRO A 184 12.43 6.51 6.46
CA PRO A 184 11.55 5.84 7.39
C PRO A 184 10.08 6.25 7.15
N MET A 185 9.19 5.28 7.38
CA MET A 185 7.74 5.40 7.43
C MET A 185 7.27 4.70 8.70
N ASN A 186 7.11 5.45 9.80
CA ASN A 186 6.76 4.85 11.08
C ASN A 186 5.24 4.62 11.21
N SER A 187 4.43 5.47 10.59
CA SER A 187 2.97 5.45 10.65
C SER A 187 2.27 5.75 9.33
N ALA A 188 2.87 6.57 8.45
CA ALA A 188 2.27 6.96 7.18
C ALA A 188 3.27 7.48 6.13
N ALA A 189 2.94 7.24 4.86
CA ALA A 189 3.50 7.95 3.73
C ALA A 189 2.41 8.34 2.73
N SER A 190 2.62 9.43 1.99
CA SER A 190 1.66 9.87 0.98
C SER A 190 2.30 10.43 -0.29
N ILE A 191 1.58 10.25 -1.39
CA ILE A 191 1.85 10.86 -2.70
C ILE A 191 0.58 11.55 -3.20
N GLY A 192 0.75 12.79 -3.63
CA GLY A 192 -0.29 13.62 -4.23
C GLY A 192 0.35 14.56 -5.25
N ALA A 193 -0.49 15.14 -6.11
CA ALA A 193 -0.06 16.19 -7.02
C ALA A 193 -0.25 17.57 -6.35
N SER A 194 0.65 18.51 -6.64
CA SER A 194 0.59 19.85 -6.06
C SER A 194 -0.68 20.59 -6.51
N GLY A 195 -1.55 20.95 -5.57
CA GLY A 195 -2.79 21.68 -5.85
C GLY A 195 -3.98 20.79 -6.25
N ASP A 196 -3.78 19.47 -6.30
CA ASP A 196 -4.83 18.51 -6.64
C ASP A 196 -5.56 18.02 -5.39
N ARG A 197 -6.82 17.58 -5.54
CA ARG A 197 -7.63 17.09 -4.40
C ARG A 197 -7.38 15.63 -4.06
N VAL A 198 -6.72 14.89 -4.94
CA VAL A 198 -6.57 13.44 -4.85
C VAL A 198 -5.16 13.10 -4.35
N GLN A 199 -5.08 12.37 -3.24
CA GLN A 199 -3.82 11.94 -2.62
C GLN A 199 -3.94 10.48 -2.20
N LEU A 200 -2.99 9.64 -2.62
CA LEU A 200 -2.86 8.31 -2.05
C LEU A 200 -2.03 8.39 -0.76
N THR A 201 -2.62 7.93 0.34
CA THR A 201 -1.93 7.79 1.64
C THR A 201 -1.92 6.33 2.05
N VAL A 202 -0.76 5.85 2.48
CA VAL A 202 -0.57 4.51 3.01
C VAL A 202 -0.23 4.63 4.49
N LEU A 203 -1.08 4.08 5.33
CA LEU A 203 -0.84 3.90 6.75
C LEU A 203 -0.25 2.52 7.01
N ASN A 204 0.60 2.39 8.02
CA ASN A 204 1.22 1.12 8.38
C ASN A 204 1.15 0.83 9.88
N ARG A 205 1.12 -0.48 10.20
CA ARG A 205 1.14 -0.96 11.59
C ARG A 205 2.53 -0.96 12.21
N GLN A 206 3.57 -1.25 11.43
CA GLN A 206 4.96 -1.31 11.89
C GLN A 206 5.87 -0.45 11.04
N PRO A 207 6.96 0.13 11.58
CA PRO A 207 7.91 0.93 10.82
C PRO A 207 8.49 0.17 9.63
N MET A 208 8.53 0.83 8.47
CA MET A 208 9.07 0.29 7.22
C MET A 208 9.89 1.34 6.48
N GLY A 209 10.69 0.90 5.51
CA GLY A 209 11.35 1.80 4.57
C GLY A 209 10.41 2.13 3.41
N VAL A 210 10.32 3.40 3.05
CA VAL A 210 9.52 3.88 1.91
C VAL A 210 10.35 4.75 0.98
N ALA A 211 10.05 4.70 -0.31
CA ALA A 211 10.64 5.58 -1.31
C ALA A 211 9.64 5.90 -2.41
N SER A 212 9.84 7.02 -3.09
CA SER A 212 9.21 7.29 -4.38
C SER A 212 10.26 7.18 -5.47
N GLN A 213 10.40 5.96 -6.01
CA GLN A 213 11.34 5.62 -7.06
C GLN A 213 10.69 5.83 -8.43
N ARG A 214 11.48 5.65 -9.50
CA ARG A 214 10.92 5.55 -10.86
C ARG A 214 10.79 4.08 -11.22
N HIS A 215 9.58 3.56 -11.16
CA HIS A 215 9.27 2.21 -11.65
C HIS A 215 8.47 2.30 -12.96
N GLY A 216 8.86 1.50 -13.95
CA GLY A 216 8.17 1.47 -15.24
C GLY A 216 8.68 2.51 -16.25
N ALA A 217 7.96 2.65 -17.37
CA ALA A 217 8.40 3.45 -18.52
C ALA A 217 8.06 4.95 -18.42
N SER A 218 7.09 5.32 -17.58
CA SER A 218 6.64 6.71 -17.47
C SER A 218 7.24 7.39 -16.24
N ALA A 219 8.12 8.37 -16.48
CA ALA A 219 8.61 9.27 -15.44
C ALA A 219 7.58 10.34 -15.02
N ALA A 220 6.41 10.37 -15.67
CA ALA A 220 5.38 11.38 -15.44
C ALA A 220 4.48 11.07 -14.23
N HIS A 221 4.43 9.82 -13.78
CA HIS A 221 3.55 9.41 -12.68
C HIS A 221 4.30 9.08 -11.40
N ALA A 222 3.68 9.41 -10.28
CA ALA A 222 4.19 9.13 -8.95
C ALA A 222 4.11 7.63 -8.66
N THR A 223 5.12 7.13 -7.96
CA THR A 223 5.12 5.78 -7.40
C THR A 223 5.38 5.84 -5.90
N LEU A 224 4.91 4.82 -5.18
CA LEU A 224 5.25 4.60 -3.79
C LEU A 224 5.71 3.15 -3.62
N GLU A 225 6.97 2.96 -3.24
CA GLU A 225 7.60 1.68 -2.97
C GLU A 225 7.83 1.53 -1.46
N ILE A 226 7.39 0.42 -0.89
CA ILE A 226 7.51 0.11 0.55
C ILE A 226 8.23 -1.23 0.70
N MET A 227 9.30 -1.25 1.49
CA MET A 227 10.06 -2.46 1.81
C MET A 227 9.34 -3.28 2.88
N LEU A 228 9.03 -4.52 2.53
CA LEU A 228 8.23 -5.43 3.36
C LEU A 228 9.08 -6.42 4.14
N HIS A 229 10.15 -6.93 3.51
CA HIS A 229 11.02 -7.93 4.14
C HIS A 229 12.41 -7.96 3.49
N ARG A 230 13.41 -8.45 4.22
CA ARG A 230 14.79 -8.63 3.71
C ARG A 230 15.47 -9.82 4.38
N SER A 231 16.19 -10.60 3.57
CA SER A 231 17.00 -11.72 4.04
C SER A 231 18.40 -11.65 3.43
N LEU A 232 19.42 -11.57 4.28
CA LEU A 232 20.78 -11.22 3.89
C LEU A 232 21.77 -12.21 4.50
N ARG A 233 22.70 -12.72 3.69
CA ARG A 233 23.66 -13.77 4.08
C ARG A 233 25.05 -13.24 4.45
N GLN A 234 25.20 -11.92 4.52
CA GLN A 234 26.47 -11.27 4.87
C GLN A 234 26.27 -10.19 5.94
N ASP A 235 27.31 -9.95 6.73
CA ASP A 235 27.46 -8.77 7.57
C ASP A 235 27.86 -7.57 6.69
N ASP A 236 27.47 -6.36 7.11
CA ASP A 236 27.77 -5.12 6.39
C ASP A 236 28.92 -4.30 7.00
N GLY A 237 29.63 -4.85 7.98
CA GLY A 237 30.79 -4.22 8.62
C GLY A 237 30.41 -2.99 9.42
N ARG A 238 29.25 -3.01 10.10
CA ARG A 238 28.78 -1.93 10.98
C ARG A 238 28.77 -2.31 12.47
N GLY A 239 29.41 -3.43 12.81
CA GLY A 239 29.71 -3.81 14.19
C GLY A 239 28.82 -4.91 14.76
N LEU A 240 27.76 -5.31 14.06
CA LEU A 240 26.93 -6.44 14.48
C LEU A 240 27.62 -7.79 14.26
N ALA A 241 28.49 -7.89 13.25
CA ALA A 241 29.29 -9.07 12.92
C ALA A 241 28.45 -10.34 12.67
N GLN A 242 27.21 -10.17 12.22
CA GLN A 242 26.32 -11.28 11.89
C GLN A 242 25.40 -10.88 10.71
N PRO A 243 25.00 -11.86 9.89
CA PRO A 243 24.10 -11.60 8.77
C PRO A 243 22.62 -11.55 9.24
N ALA A 244 21.79 -10.74 8.57
CA ALA A 244 20.34 -10.68 8.83
C ALA A 244 19.58 -11.76 8.04
N THR A 245 19.76 -13.03 8.43
CA THR A 245 19.27 -14.23 7.71
C THR A 245 17.86 -14.66 8.12
N ASP A 246 16.89 -13.75 8.10
CA ASP A 246 15.50 -14.12 8.36
C ASP A 246 14.82 -14.63 7.08
N THR A 247 14.39 -15.88 7.08
CA THR A 247 13.63 -16.50 5.97
C THR A 247 12.20 -16.82 6.37
N THR A 248 11.79 -16.43 7.59
CA THR A 248 10.41 -16.60 8.04
C THR A 248 9.48 -15.66 7.28
N ARG A 249 8.23 -16.06 7.20
CA ARG A 249 7.17 -15.24 6.60
C ARG A 249 6.86 -14.06 7.50
N THR A 250 6.89 -12.86 6.92
CA THR A 250 6.57 -11.61 7.62
C THR A 250 5.25 -11.06 7.12
N THR A 251 4.40 -10.66 8.07
CA THR A 251 3.11 -10.01 7.80
C THR A 251 3.24 -8.49 7.94
N ALA A 252 2.93 -7.76 6.87
CA ALA A 252 2.83 -6.31 6.86
C ALA A 252 1.39 -5.88 6.58
N ARG A 253 0.78 -5.21 7.56
CA ARG A 253 -0.56 -4.65 7.41
C ARG A 253 -0.47 -3.18 7.10
N THR A 254 -1.10 -2.79 5.99
CA THR A 254 -1.24 -1.40 5.55
C THR A 254 -2.70 -1.05 5.34
N TRP A 255 -3.00 0.24 5.37
CA TRP A 255 -4.31 0.77 5.01
C TRP A 255 -4.13 1.87 3.97
N LEU A 256 -4.88 1.77 2.87
CA LEU A 256 -4.88 2.76 1.81
C LEU A 256 -6.07 3.70 1.99
N THR A 257 -5.80 5.00 1.85
CA THR A 257 -6.82 6.06 1.78
C THR A 257 -6.56 6.93 0.56
N VAL A 258 -7.64 7.36 -0.09
CA VAL A 258 -7.65 8.23 -1.28
C VAL A 258 -8.45 9.48 -1.01
#